data_AF-A0A1I0RPM4-F1
#
_entry.id   AF-A0A1I0RPM4-F1
#
_cell.length_a   1.000
_cell.length_b   1.000
_cell.length_c   1.000
_cell.angle_alpha   90.00
_cell.angle_beta   90.00
_cell.angle_gamma   90.00
#
_symmetry.space_group_name_H-M   'P 1'
#
loop_
_entity.id
_entity.type
_entity.pdbx_description
1 polymer ?
#
loop_
_entity_poly.entity_id
_entity_poly.type
_entity_poly.pdbx_seq_one_letter_code
_entity_poly.pdbx_strand_id
1 'polypeptide(L)'
;MISEIKNYIKISNSIDEILKNSPFKLKYIIEKSGISEPTFFRKMKEKKFLPEELLKIAEIIKPEESFLKSLEEAENDFKNEVYYSHDEVMKISEDRFLKKYGNKVV
;
A
#
# COMPACT_ATOMS: atom_id res chain seq x y z
N MET A 1 19.20 -11.17 2.66
CA MET A 1 19.28 -10.32 1.44
C MET A 1 19.15 -11.09 0.11
N ILE A 2 20.02 -12.08 -0.17
CA ILE A 2 20.02 -12.77 -1.49
C ILE A 2 18.73 -13.58 -1.71
N SER A 3 18.21 -14.23 -0.66
CA SER A 3 16.99 -15.04 -0.73
C SER A 3 15.76 -14.20 -1.05
N GLU A 4 15.69 -12.99 -0.50
CA GLU A 4 14.64 -12.00 -0.70
C GLU A 4 14.64 -11.50 -2.14
N ILE A 5 15.81 -11.23 -2.71
CA ILE A 5 15.97 -10.88 -4.13
C ILE A 5 15.55 -12.06 -5.02
N LYS A 6 15.94 -13.30 -4.69
CA LYS A 6 15.50 -14.48 -5.45
C LYS A 6 13.97 -14.67 -5.39
N ASN A 7 13.36 -14.45 -4.23
CA ASN A 7 11.91 -14.51 -4.06
C ASN A 7 11.20 -13.43 -4.88
N TYR A 8 11.71 -12.19 -4.88
CA TYR A 8 11.20 -11.12 -5.72
C TYR A 8 11.22 -11.50 -7.20
N ILE A 9 12.35 -12.00 -7.71
CA ILE A 9 12.48 -12.45 -9.10
C ILE A 9 11.47 -13.54 -9.42
N LYS A 10 11.27 -14.50 -8.50
CA LYS A 10 10.29 -15.58 -8.67
C LYS A 10 8.86 -15.02 -8.77
N ILE A 11 8.48 -14.11 -7.87
CA ILE A 11 7.14 -13.48 -7.88
C ILE A 11 6.92 -12.71 -9.18
N SER A 12 7.88 -11.88 -9.59
CA SER A 12 7.80 -11.11 -10.84
C SER A 12 7.64 -12.01 -12.05
N ASN A 13 8.33 -13.16 -12.07
CA ASN A 13 8.26 -14.11 -13.18
C ASN A 13 6.95 -14.91 -13.22
N SER A 14 6.29 -15.10 -12.08
CA SER A 14 5.06 -15.88 -11.92
C SER A 14 3.80 -15.02 -11.81
N ILE A 15 3.90 -13.70 -12.01
CA ILE A 15 2.77 -12.77 -11.81
C ILE A 15 1.57 -13.10 -12.69
N ASP A 16 1.79 -13.62 -13.90
CA ASP A 16 0.72 -14.05 -14.82
C ASP A 16 -0.14 -15.17 -14.22
N GLU A 17 0.50 -16.13 -13.55
CA GLU A 17 -0.18 -17.26 -12.91
C GLU A 17 -0.87 -16.81 -11.62
N ILE A 18 -0.21 -15.95 -10.82
CA ILE A 18 -0.78 -15.38 -9.60
C ILE A 18 -2.06 -14.60 -9.93
N LEU A 19 -2.04 -13.78 -10.98
CA LEU A 19 -3.19 -13.01 -11.42
C LEU A 19 -4.32 -13.89 -11.96
N LYS A 20 -4.00 -15.00 -12.65
CA LYS A 20 -5.00 -15.95 -13.14
C LYS A 20 -5.67 -16.75 -12.01
N ASN A 21 -4.90 -17.08 -10.96
CA ASN A 21 -5.40 -17.83 -9.81
C ASN A 21 -6.02 -16.91 -8.74
N SER A 22 -6.02 -15.59 -8.97
CA SER A 22 -6.66 -14.62 -8.09
C SER A 22 -8.18 -14.80 -8.08
N PRO A 23 -8.85 -14.61 -6.92
CA PRO A 23 -10.31 -14.59 -6.85
C PRO A 23 -10.93 -13.34 -7.53
N PHE A 24 -10.11 -12.35 -7.92
CA PHE A 24 -10.57 -11.10 -8.51
C PHE A 24 -10.41 -11.06 -10.03
N LYS A 25 -11.37 -10.42 -10.71
CA LYS A 25 -11.28 -10.17 -12.15
C LYS A 25 -10.09 -9.26 -12.46
N LEU A 26 -9.36 -9.57 -13.53
CA LEU A 26 -8.20 -8.78 -13.94
C LEU A 26 -8.53 -7.29 -14.12
N LYS A 27 -9.70 -6.97 -14.71
CA LYS A 27 -10.17 -5.59 -14.87
C LYS A 27 -10.24 -4.83 -13.54
N TYR A 28 -10.72 -5.48 -12.48
CA TYR A 28 -10.79 -4.88 -11.14
C TYR A 28 -9.40 -4.62 -10.57
N ILE A 29 -8.47 -5.57 -10.74
CA ILE A 29 -7.08 -5.42 -10.31
C ILE A 29 -6.41 -4.25 -11.03
N ILE A 30 -6.59 -4.15 -12.35
CA ILE A 30 -6.05 -3.06 -13.16
C ILE A 30 -6.57 -1.71 -12.64
N GLU A 31 -7.89 -1.57 -12.47
CA GLU A 31 -8.51 -0.34 -11.98
C GLU A 31 -7.99 0.08 -10.60
N LYS A 32 -7.91 -0.87 -9.64
CA LYS A 32 -7.46 -0.59 -8.28
C LYS A 32 -5.95 -0.42 -8.16
N SER A 33 -5.16 -0.99 -9.07
CA SER A 33 -3.70 -0.81 -9.09
C SER A 33 -3.27 0.62 -9.42
N GLY A 34 -4.15 1.39 -10.10
CA GLY A 34 -3.83 2.73 -10.60
C GLY A 34 -2.93 2.74 -11.85
N ILE A 35 -2.67 1.56 -12.43
CA ILE A 35 -1.89 1.42 -13.67
C ILE A 35 -2.85 1.48 -14.85
N SER A 36 -2.52 2.27 -15.87
CA SER A 36 -3.33 2.29 -17.10
C SER A 36 -3.36 0.90 -17.76
N GLU A 37 -4.51 0.51 -18.26
CA GLU A 37 -4.73 -0.82 -18.85
C GLU A 37 -3.68 -1.20 -19.92
N PRO A 38 -3.30 -0.33 -20.88
CA PRO A 38 -2.23 -0.63 -21.84
C PRO A 38 -0.88 -0.88 -21.16
N THR A 39 -0.56 -0.10 -20.12
CA THR A 39 0.70 -0.23 -19.39
C THR A 39 0.73 -1.50 -18.56
N PHE A 40 -0.40 -1.87 -17.96
CA PHE A 40 -0.54 -3.10 -17.19
C PHE A 40 -0.28 -4.31 -18.09
N PHE A 41 -0.95 -4.40 -19.24
CA PHE A 41 -0.75 -5.52 -20.17
C PHE A 41 0.68 -5.57 -20.75
N ARG A 42 1.29 -4.41 -21.05
CA ARG A 42 2.70 -4.35 -21.45
C ARG A 42 3.62 -4.89 -20.35
N LYS A 43 3.46 -4.41 -19.11
CA LYS A 43 4.27 -4.83 -17.96
C LYS A 43 4.08 -6.31 -17.62
N MET A 44 2.87 -6.81 -17.77
CA MET A 44 2.53 -8.23 -17.61
C MET A 44 3.30 -9.08 -18.63
N LYS A 45 3.23 -8.71 -19.92
CA LYS A 45 3.99 -9.39 -20.99
C LYS A 45 5.50 -9.33 -20.78
N GLU A 46 6.01 -8.19 -20.34
CA GLU A 46 7.45 -7.95 -20.13
C GLU A 46 7.95 -8.46 -18.77
N LYS A 47 7.06 -8.81 -17.84
CA LYS A 47 7.36 -9.19 -16.45
C LYS A 47 8.17 -8.13 -15.69
N LYS A 48 7.87 -6.85 -15.97
CA LYS A 48 8.58 -5.66 -15.47
C LYS A 48 7.67 -4.75 -14.63
N PHE A 49 7.02 -5.33 -13.63
CA PHE A 49 6.40 -4.54 -12.58
C PHE A 49 7.45 -3.99 -11.62
N LEU A 50 7.20 -2.79 -11.10
CA LEU A 50 7.96 -2.24 -10.00
C LEU A 50 7.57 -2.97 -8.70
N PRO A 51 8.46 -3.03 -7.69
CA PRO A 51 8.13 -3.64 -6.40
C PRO A 51 6.87 -3.06 -5.76
N GLU A 52 6.70 -1.74 -5.84
CA GLU A 52 5.52 -1.02 -5.31
C GLU A 52 4.22 -1.39 -6.05
N GLU A 53 4.31 -1.59 -7.36
CA GLU A 53 3.17 -2.03 -8.19
C GLU A 53 2.77 -3.46 -7.82
N LEU A 54 3.75 -4.35 -7.64
CA LEU A 54 3.52 -5.74 -7.21
C LEU A 54 2.91 -5.80 -5.81
N LEU A 55 3.35 -4.92 -4.90
CA LEU A 55 2.80 -4.84 -3.56
C LEU A 55 1.32 -4.46 -3.58
N LYS A 56 0.95 -3.40 -4.30
CA LYS A 56 -0.46 -3.00 -4.46
C LYS A 56 -1.31 -4.11 -5.07
N ILE A 57 -0.79 -4.78 -6.10
CA ILE A 57 -1.48 -5.93 -6.71
C ILE A 57 -1.69 -7.04 -5.68
N ALA A 58 -0.68 -7.35 -4.85
CA ALA A 58 -0.80 -8.36 -3.81
C ALA A 58 -1.84 -7.99 -2.74
N GLU A 59 -1.87 -6.73 -2.29
CA GLU A 59 -2.87 -6.22 -1.35
C GLU A 59 -4.31 -6.35 -1.89
N ILE A 60 -4.49 -6.12 -3.21
CA ILE A 60 -5.79 -6.28 -3.87
C ILE A 60 -6.20 -7.77 -3.94
N ILE A 61 -5.25 -8.66 -4.27
CA ILE A 61 -5.52 -10.10 -4.43
C ILE A 61 -5.74 -10.77 -3.07
N LYS A 62 -5.09 -10.27 -2.02
CA LYS A 62 -5.13 -10.84 -0.68
C LYS A 62 -5.41 -9.77 0.38
N PRO A 63 -6.63 -9.23 0.42
CA PRO A 63 -6.98 -8.17 1.36
C PRO A 63 -6.89 -8.61 2.82
N GLU A 64 -7.14 -9.88 3.12
CA GLU A 64 -7.04 -10.43 4.48
C GLU A 64 -5.61 -10.39 5.02
N GLU A 65 -4.61 -10.81 4.22
CA GLU A 65 -3.20 -10.74 4.62
C GLU A 65 -2.75 -9.29 4.83
N SER A 66 -3.19 -8.37 3.96
CA SER A 66 -2.90 -6.94 4.11
C SER A 66 -3.53 -6.37 5.38
N PHE A 67 -4.79 -6.71 5.66
CA PHE A 67 -5.48 -6.25 6.86
C PHE A 67 -4.84 -6.79 8.14
N LEU A 68 -4.52 -8.09 8.20
CA LEU A 68 -3.82 -8.68 9.33
C LEU A 68 -2.47 -7.99 9.59
N LYS A 69 -1.70 -7.72 8.53
CA LYS A 69 -0.44 -6.99 8.67
C LYS A 69 -0.64 -5.58 9.22
N SER A 70 -1.67 -4.86 8.77
CA SER A 70 -1.99 -3.53 9.30
C SER A 70 -2.37 -3.55 10.78
N LEU A 71 -3.02 -4.63 11.24
CA LEU A 71 -3.30 -4.84 12.67
C LEU A 71 -2.03 -5.12 13.47
N GLU A 72 -1.14 -5.97 12.95
CA GLU A 72 0.17 -6.23 13.59
C GLU A 72 1.01 -4.95 13.69
N GLU A 73 1.01 -4.11 12.64
CA GLU A 73 1.66 -2.80 12.65
C GLU A 73 1.04 -1.88 13.71
N ALA A 74 -0.29 -1.79 13.78
CA ALA A 74 -0.99 -1.00 14.79
C ALA A 74 -0.72 -1.49 16.23
N GLU A 75 -0.65 -2.81 16.46
CA GLU A 75 -0.26 -3.37 17.76
C GLU A 75 1.17 -3.01 18.14
N ASN A 76 2.09 -3.03 17.18
CA ASN A 76 3.47 -2.64 17.40
C ASN A 76 3.58 -1.13 17.68
N ASP A 77 2.84 -0.30 16.95
CA ASP A 77 2.76 1.14 17.21
C ASP A 77 2.24 1.42 18.62
N PHE A 78 1.20 0.69 19.06
CA PHE A 78 0.70 0.78 20.42
C PHE A 78 1.75 0.39 21.47
N LYS A 79 2.48 -0.72 21.25
CA LYS A 79 3.57 -1.17 22.14
C LYS A 79 4.75 -0.18 22.19
N ASN A 80 5.03 0.49 21.07
CA ASN A 80 6.12 1.44 20.93
C ASN A 80 5.71 2.87 21.29
N GLU A 81 4.51 3.08 21.84
CA GLU A 81 3.95 4.40 22.17
C GLU A 81 3.86 5.35 20.96
N VAL A 82 3.76 4.81 19.74
CA VAL A 82 3.60 5.54 18.49
C VAL A 82 2.10 5.74 18.22
N TYR A 83 1.43 6.47 19.10
CA TYR A 83 0.04 6.85 18.93
C TYR A 83 -0.22 8.23 19.52
N TYR A 84 -1.35 8.83 19.14
CA TYR A 84 -1.82 10.08 19.73
C TYR A 84 -3.19 9.87 20.33
N SER A 85 -3.37 10.34 21.56
CA SER A 85 -4.69 10.51 22.16
C SER A 85 -5.48 11.61 21.47
N HIS A 86 -6.80 11.60 21.65
CA HIS A 86 -7.68 12.63 21.11
C HIS A 86 -7.23 14.05 21.50
N ASP A 87 -6.91 14.26 22.78
CA ASP A 87 -6.50 15.57 23.31
C ASP A 87 -5.20 16.06 22.67
N GLU A 88 -4.24 15.16 22.44
CA GLU A 88 -2.99 15.49 21.74
C GLU A 88 -3.24 15.89 20.29
N VAL A 89 -4.08 15.13 19.57
CA VAL A 89 -4.45 15.46 18.18
C VAL A 89 -5.16 16.80 18.09
N MET A 90 -6.04 17.12 19.05
CA MET A 90 -6.76 18.40 19.10
C MET A 90 -5.80 19.58 19.30
N LYS A 91 -4.87 19.48 20.26
CA LYS A 91 -3.83 20.51 20.46
C LYS A 91 -2.97 20.71 19.22
N ILE A 92 -2.48 19.62 18.63
CA ILE A 92 -1.65 19.67 17.41
C ILE A 92 -2.43 20.34 16.26
N SER A 93 -3.73 20.08 16.16
CA SER A 93 -4.58 20.65 15.11
C SER A 93 -4.85 22.14 15.31
N GLU A 94 -5.11 22.55 16.55
CA GLU A 94 -5.27 23.95 16.95
C GLU A 94 -3.99 24.76 16.67
N ASP A 95 -2.83 24.24 17.09
CA ASP A 95 -1.52 24.86 16.82
C ASP A 95 -1.27 25.03 15.31
N ARG A 96 -1.61 24.01 14.52
CA ARG A 96 -1.49 24.05 13.05
C ARG A 96 -2.37 25.15 12.44
N PHE A 97 -3.59 25.29 12.95
CA PHE A 97 -4.53 26.30 12.51
C PHE A 97 -4.04 27.71 12.85
N LEU A 98 -3.65 27.94 14.10
CA LEU A 98 -3.13 29.23 14.57
C LEU A 98 -1.86 29.63 13.83
N LYS A 99 -0.94 28.70 13.57
CA LYS A 99 0.27 28.98 12.78
C LYS A 99 -0.03 29.41 11.35
N LYS A 100 -1.07 28.84 10.74
CA LYS A 100 -1.43 29.09 9.33
C LYS A 100 -2.32 30.33 9.14
N TYR A 101 -3.19 30.61 10.10
CA TYR A 101 -4.25 31.62 9.97
C TYR A 101 -4.25 32.68 11.08
N GLY A 102 -3.60 32.45 12.22
CA GLY A 102 -3.64 33.35 13.39
C GLY A 102 -3.19 34.78 13.10
N ASN A 103 -2.24 34.99 12.17
CA ASN A 103 -1.80 36.33 11.77
C ASN A 103 -2.70 37.03 10.75
N LYS A 104 -3.76 36.38 10.24
CA LYS A 104 -4.71 36.94 9.25
C LYS A 104 -6.06 37.33 9.86
N VAL A 105 -6.25 37.09 11.16
CA VAL A 105 -7.51 37.38 11.88
C VAL A 105 -7.34 38.61 12.81
N VAL A 106 -6.31 39.43 12.57
CA VAL A 106 -6.13 40.74 13.24
C VAL A 106 -6.36 41.86 12.24
#